data_AF-A0A6N9L9W9-F1
#
_entry.id   AF-A0A6N9L9W9-F1
#
_cell.length_a   1.000
_cell.length_b   1.000
_cell.length_c   1.000
_cell.angle_alpha   90.00
_cell.angle_beta   90.00
_cell.angle_gamma   90.00
#
_symmetry.space_group_name_H-M   'P 1'
#
loop_
_entity.id
_entity.type
_entity.pdbx_description
1 polymer ?
#
loop_
_entity_poly.entity_id
_entity_poly.type
_entity_poly.pdbx_seq_one_letter_code
_entity_poly.pdbx_strand_id
1 'polypeptide(L)'
;MNALMDKIADKILPFAEVLSKNKYLAAIRNAFVTIMPIIIGCSLCTLLNSVFLGKGNYFDKWFGFQGLDIVNVLGAIGSAGMNIMALLIVYLLAKNLAKEYKIDEDAVSVTAVVCFLIITTFGTDAKAGEYIRTYYLGAAGLFTAFIAAFATVEV
;
A
#
# COMPACT_ATOMS: atom_id res chain seq x y z
N MET A 1 21.53 35.23 -2.05
CA MET A 1 21.49 33.75 -2.03
C MET A 1 20.08 33.19 -2.28
N ASN A 2 19.10 33.99 -2.77
CA ASN A 2 17.71 33.54 -2.94
C ASN A 2 17.18 33.69 -4.38
N ALA A 3 17.72 34.59 -5.20
CA ALA A 3 17.16 34.88 -6.54
C ALA A 3 17.15 33.68 -7.53
N LEU A 4 18.08 32.72 -7.41
CA LEU A 4 18.05 31.49 -8.20
C LEU A 4 16.99 30.50 -7.68
N MET A 5 16.85 30.40 -6.36
CA MET A 5 15.85 29.54 -5.72
C MET A 5 14.44 30.06 -5.98
N ASP A 6 14.26 31.39 -5.93
CA ASP A 6 13.00 32.07 -6.23
C ASP A 6 12.61 31.90 -7.72
N LYS A 7 13.57 32.07 -8.65
CA LYS A 7 13.31 31.81 -10.10
C LYS A 7 12.95 30.36 -10.40
N ILE A 8 13.53 29.41 -9.67
CA ILE A 8 13.21 27.98 -9.81
C ILE A 8 11.83 27.71 -9.20
N ALA A 9 11.54 28.26 -8.02
CA ALA A 9 10.24 28.15 -7.36
C ALA A 9 9.12 28.73 -8.22
N ASP A 10 9.28 29.93 -8.77
CA ASP A 10 8.31 30.59 -9.64
C ASP A 10 7.95 29.76 -10.88
N LYS A 11 8.89 28.93 -11.36
CA LYS A 11 8.68 28.06 -12.52
C LYS A 11 8.10 26.68 -12.16
N ILE A 12 8.41 26.17 -10.97
CA ILE A 12 7.93 24.87 -10.47
C ILE A 12 6.52 25.00 -9.85
N LEU A 13 6.22 26.11 -9.17
CA LEU A 13 4.94 26.39 -8.53
C LEU A 13 3.73 26.16 -9.45
N PRO A 14 3.66 26.71 -10.69
CA PRO A 14 2.52 26.47 -11.56
C PRO A 14 2.37 24.98 -11.95
N PHE A 15 3.49 24.26 -12.12
CA PHE A 15 3.45 22.84 -12.42
C PHE A 15 2.96 22.02 -11.22
N ALA A 16 3.47 22.33 -10.02
CA ALA A 16 3.04 21.70 -8.77
C ALA A 16 1.56 21.94 -8.49
N GLU A 17 1.05 23.14 -8.80
CA GLU A 17 -0.36 23.48 -8.62
C GLU A 17 -1.27 22.65 -9.54
N VAL A 18 -0.91 22.49 -10.82
CA VAL A 18 -1.66 21.63 -11.76
C VAL A 18 -1.64 20.17 -11.31
N LEU A 19 -0.49 19.66 -10.86
CA LEU A 19 -0.35 18.29 -10.39
C LEU A 19 -1.18 18.05 -9.11
N SER A 20 -1.20 19.02 -8.20
CA SER A 20 -1.96 18.97 -6.96
C SER A 20 -3.48 19.00 -7.19
N LYS A 21 -3.93 19.71 -8.23
CA LYS A 21 -5.34 19.79 -8.63
C LYS A 21 -5.83 18.58 -9.41
N ASN A 22 -4.95 17.67 -9.83
CA ASN A 22 -5.36 16.48 -10.56
C ASN A 22 -6.08 15.49 -9.63
N LYS A 23 -7.37 15.25 -9.89
CA LYS A 23 -8.23 14.34 -9.12
C LYS A 23 -7.68 12.91 -8.97
N TYR A 24 -7.04 12.35 -10.00
CA TYR A 24 -6.46 11.00 -9.93
C TYR A 24 -5.27 10.94 -8.98
N LEU A 25 -4.39 11.94 -9.06
CA LEU A 25 -3.23 12.04 -8.16
C LEU A 25 -3.65 12.38 -6.73
N ALA A 26 -4.67 13.22 -6.58
CA ALA A 26 -5.27 13.51 -5.28
C ALA A 26 -5.88 12.24 -4.66
N ALA A 27 -6.58 11.41 -5.44
CA ALA A 27 -7.16 10.15 -4.97
C ALA A 27 -6.08 9.14 -4.55
N ILE A 28 -5.00 8.99 -5.33
CA ILE A 28 -3.83 8.18 -4.95
C ILE A 28 -3.24 8.69 -3.64
N ARG A 29 -2.92 9.98 -3.56
CA ARG A 29 -2.34 10.60 -2.35
C ARG A 29 -3.21 10.33 -1.14
N ASN A 30 -4.51 10.57 -1.25
CA ASN A 30 -5.44 10.39 -0.15
C ASN A 30 -5.49 8.91 0.30
N ALA A 31 -5.49 7.95 -0.63
CA ALA A 31 -5.44 6.53 -0.31
C ALA A 31 -4.16 6.15 0.47
N PHE A 32 -3.00 6.67 0.04
CA PHE A 32 -1.73 6.45 0.74
C PHE A 32 -1.68 7.10 2.13
N VAL A 33 -2.27 8.29 2.28
CA VAL A 33 -2.37 8.95 3.59
C VAL A 33 -3.24 8.13 4.54
N THR A 34 -4.34 7.53 4.06
CA THR A 34 -5.21 6.69 4.89
C THR A 34 -4.51 5.43 5.39
N ILE A 35 -3.70 4.76 4.58
CA ILE A 35 -2.99 3.53 4.97
C ILE A 35 -1.67 3.78 5.72
N MET A 36 -1.16 5.02 5.72
CA MET A 36 0.13 5.37 6.32
C MET A 36 0.29 4.91 7.78
N PRO A 37 -0.72 5.02 8.68
CA PRO A 37 -0.59 4.50 10.05
C PRO A 37 -0.36 2.99 10.10
N ILE A 38 -0.99 2.23 9.21
CA ILE A 38 -0.84 0.77 9.10
C ILE A 38 0.58 0.44 8.63
N ILE A 39 1.07 1.13 7.59
CA ILE A 39 2.44 0.94 7.08
C ILE A 39 3.46 1.21 8.18
N ILE A 40 3.30 2.31 8.92
CA ILE A 40 4.20 2.66 10.03
C ILE A 40 4.15 1.56 11.09
N GLY A 41 2.97 1.12 11.52
CA GLY A 41 2.83 0.01 12.50
C GLY A 41 3.52 -1.28 12.06
N CYS A 42 3.28 -1.74 10.83
CA CYS A 42 3.91 -2.95 10.28
C CYS A 42 5.43 -2.81 10.16
N SER A 43 5.91 -1.62 9.78
CA SER A 43 7.35 -1.34 9.67
C SER A 43 8.05 -1.38 11.04
N LEU A 44 7.40 -0.88 12.10
CA LEU A 44 7.90 -0.98 13.47
C LEU A 44 7.98 -2.43 13.96
N CYS A 45 6.96 -3.25 13.72
CA CYS A 45 7.01 -4.68 14.04
C CYS A 45 8.17 -5.38 13.32
N THR A 46 8.38 -5.05 12.05
CA THR A 46 9.49 -5.60 11.25
C THR A 46 10.85 -5.16 11.79
N LEU A 47 10.98 -3.89 12.19
CA LEU A 47 12.19 -3.35 12.80
C LEU A 47 12.50 -4.05 14.13
N LEU A 48 11.50 -4.25 14.99
CA LEU A 48 11.68 -4.94 16.27
C LEU A 48 12.23 -6.37 16.08
N ASN A 49 11.71 -7.09 15.09
CA ASN A 49 12.23 -8.41 14.72
C ASN A 49 13.62 -8.37 14.08
N SER A 50 13.93 -7.35 13.30
CA SER A 50 15.21 -7.29 12.58
C SER A 50 16.36 -6.84 13.47
N VAL A 51 16.05 -6.08 14.52
CA VAL A 51 17.06 -5.43 15.38
C VAL A 51 17.15 -6.13 16.73
N PHE A 52 16.03 -6.34 17.42
CA PHE A 52 16.06 -6.74 18.83
C PHE A 52 15.84 -8.24 19.03
N LEU A 53 14.82 -8.81 18.41
CA LEU A 53 14.36 -10.19 18.68
C LEU A 53 14.88 -11.18 17.64
N GLY A 54 15.03 -12.45 17.98
CA GLY A 54 15.53 -13.48 17.08
C GLY A 54 17.01 -13.84 17.26
N LYS A 55 17.41 -14.96 16.66
CA LYS A 55 18.73 -15.56 16.85
C LYS A 55 19.84 -14.65 16.31
N GLY A 56 20.79 -14.28 17.16
CA GLY A 56 21.91 -13.40 16.83
C GLY A 56 21.64 -11.90 16.95
N ASN A 57 20.42 -11.50 17.32
CA ASN A 57 20.02 -10.10 17.52
C ASN A 57 20.32 -9.62 18.96
N TYR A 58 20.06 -8.34 19.24
CA TYR A 58 20.50 -7.72 20.49
C TYR A 58 20.01 -8.44 21.74
N PHE A 59 18.75 -8.90 21.79
CA PHE A 59 18.21 -9.56 22.99
C PHE A 59 18.77 -10.97 23.20
N ASP A 60 19.09 -11.69 22.13
CA ASP A 60 19.78 -12.97 22.21
C ASP A 60 21.21 -12.78 22.74
N LYS A 61 21.92 -11.75 22.26
CA LYS A 61 23.29 -11.43 22.69
C LYS A 61 23.38 -10.89 24.12
N TRP A 62 22.41 -10.09 24.54
CA TRP A 62 22.43 -9.41 25.84
C TRP A 62 21.77 -10.23 26.95
N PHE A 63 20.71 -10.98 26.62
CA PHE A 63 19.88 -11.65 27.62
C PHE A 63 19.67 -13.15 27.34
N GLY A 64 20.25 -13.71 26.26
CA GLY A 64 20.00 -15.09 25.84
C GLY A 64 18.54 -15.34 25.45
N PHE A 65 17.76 -14.28 25.20
CA PHE A 65 16.33 -14.36 24.96
C PHE A 65 16.04 -14.12 23.48
N GLN A 66 15.56 -15.17 22.81
CA GLN A 66 15.23 -15.13 21.38
C GLN A 66 13.78 -14.72 21.12
N GLY A 67 12.87 -14.97 22.06
CA GLY A 67 11.46 -14.58 21.95
C GLY A 67 10.77 -15.08 20.69
N LEU A 68 11.01 -16.34 20.28
CA LEU A 68 10.60 -16.87 18.98
C LEU A 68 9.09 -16.73 18.69
N ASP A 69 8.23 -16.92 19.69
CA ASP A 69 6.79 -16.72 19.53
C ASP A 69 6.44 -15.26 19.22
N ILE A 70 7.13 -14.31 19.87
CA ILE A 70 6.97 -12.88 19.64
C ILE A 70 7.46 -12.53 18.23
N VAL A 71 8.58 -13.12 17.79
CA VAL A 71 9.10 -12.94 16.43
C VAL A 71 8.08 -13.38 15.40
N ASN A 72 7.46 -14.55 15.59
CA ASN A 72 6.45 -15.06 14.67
C ASN A 72 5.22 -14.13 14.59
N VAL A 73 4.71 -13.65 15.72
CA VAL A 73 3.57 -12.73 15.75
C VAL A 73 3.91 -11.39 15.08
N LEU A 74 5.04 -10.79 15.43
CA LEU A 74 5.48 -9.52 14.83
C LEU A 74 5.77 -9.67 13.33
N GLY A 75 6.27 -10.84 12.91
CA GLY A 75 6.51 -11.17 11.51
C GLY A 75 5.20 -11.32 10.72
N ALA A 76 4.19 -11.96 11.32
CA ALA A 76 2.85 -12.03 10.75
C ALA A 76 2.22 -10.64 10.58
N ILE A 77 2.34 -9.76 11.59
CA ILE A 77 1.83 -8.39 11.51
C ILE A 77 2.55 -7.58 10.43
N GLY A 78 3.88 -7.67 10.38
CA GLY A 78 4.70 -6.97 9.37
C GLY A 78 4.35 -7.42 7.95
N SER A 79 4.28 -8.74 7.73
CA SER A 79 3.96 -9.31 6.43
C SER A 79 2.52 -9.05 6.00
N ALA A 80 1.54 -9.08 6.92
CA ALA A 80 0.14 -8.82 6.60
C ALA A 80 -0.05 -7.46 5.92
N GLY A 81 0.47 -6.37 6.52
CA GLY A 81 0.29 -5.02 5.96
C GLY A 81 1.00 -4.82 4.62
N MET A 82 2.21 -5.37 4.45
CA MET A 82 2.97 -5.24 3.20
C MET A 82 2.38 -6.08 2.07
N ASN A 83 1.88 -7.27 2.39
CA ASN A 83 1.42 -8.25 1.39
C ASN A 83 0.02 -7.96 0.85
N ILE A 84 -0.78 -7.11 1.51
CA ILE A 84 -2.14 -6.75 1.04
C ILE A 84 -2.25 -5.27 0.67
N MET A 85 -1.13 -4.56 0.59
CA MET A 85 -1.10 -3.11 0.37
C MET A 85 -1.85 -2.69 -0.91
N ALA A 86 -1.63 -3.37 -2.04
CA ALA A 86 -2.31 -3.03 -3.29
C ALA A 86 -3.82 -3.29 -3.21
N LEU A 87 -4.23 -4.34 -2.48
CA LEU A 87 -5.64 -4.63 -2.24
C LEU A 87 -6.34 -3.53 -1.42
N LEU A 88 -5.67 -3.00 -0.40
CA LEU A 88 -6.21 -1.88 0.38
C LEU A 88 -6.24 -0.59 -0.43
N ILE A 89 -5.17 -0.35 -1.20
CA ILE A 89 -5.04 0.83 -2.04
C ILE A 89 -6.08 0.84 -3.17
N VAL A 90 -6.40 -0.28 -3.82
CA VAL A 90 -7.43 -0.28 -4.88
C VAL A 90 -8.80 0.13 -4.35
N TYR A 91 -9.18 -0.39 -3.17
CA TYR A 91 -10.44 -0.02 -2.51
C TYR A 91 -10.46 1.46 -2.15
N LEU A 92 -9.43 1.95 -1.45
CA LEU A 92 -9.37 3.34 -1.01
C LEU A 92 -9.26 4.33 -2.17
N LEU A 93 -8.53 3.97 -3.23
CA LEU A 93 -8.40 4.79 -4.42
C LEU A 93 -9.74 4.94 -5.14
N ALA A 94 -10.43 3.82 -5.38
CA ALA A 94 -11.75 3.82 -5.99
C ALA A 94 -12.76 4.61 -5.14
N LYS A 95 -12.72 4.44 -3.81
CA LYS A 95 -13.58 5.17 -2.87
C LYS A 95 -13.38 6.68 -2.96
N ASN A 96 -12.11 7.12 -2.90
CA ASN A 96 -11.77 8.53 -2.97
C ASN A 96 -12.15 9.17 -4.31
N LEU A 97 -12.02 8.44 -5.42
CA LEU A 97 -12.40 8.94 -6.74
C LEU A 97 -13.94 8.94 -6.93
N ALA A 98 -14.63 7.90 -6.46
CA ALA A 98 -16.10 7.85 -6.47
C ALA A 98 -16.71 8.99 -5.66
N LYS A 99 -16.11 9.33 -4.51
CA LYS A 99 -16.49 10.48 -3.69
C LYS A 99 -16.34 11.80 -4.43
N GLU A 100 -15.26 11.98 -5.19
CA GLU A 100 -15.04 13.18 -6.03
C GLU A 100 -16.13 13.30 -7.10
N TYR A 101 -16.59 12.17 -7.66
CA TYR A 101 -17.67 12.11 -8.65
C TYR A 101 -19.07 12.08 -8.07
N LYS A 102 -19.21 12.01 -6.74
CA LYS A 102 -20.50 11.93 -6.03
C LYS A 102 -21.36 10.74 -6.50
N ILE A 103 -20.71 9.62 -6.80
CA ILE A 103 -21.36 8.33 -7.11
C ILE A 103 -21.26 7.38 -5.90
N ASP A 104 -21.88 6.21 -5.99
CA ASP A 104 -21.88 5.22 -4.91
C ASP A 104 -20.45 4.76 -4.57
N GLU A 105 -19.96 5.23 -3.42
CA GLU A 105 -18.61 4.95 -2.94
C GLU A 105 -18.37 3.46 -2.70
N ASP A 106 -19.31 2.76 -2.06
CA ASP A 106 -19.08 1.40 -1.60
C ASP A 106 -19.25 0.40 -2.75
N ALA A 107 -20.27 0.59 -3.60
CA ALA A 107 -20.49 -0.27 -4.77
C ALA A 107 -19.30 -0.22 -5.74
N VAL A 108 -18.79 0.98 -6.04
CA VAL A 108 -17.67 1.17 -6.96
C VAL A 108 -16.37 0.62 -6.35
N SER A 109 -16.14 0.83 -5.05
CA SER A 109 -14.93 0.35 -4.39
C SER A 109 -14.84 -1.16 -4.30
N VAL A 110 -15.97 -1.83 -3.98
CA VAL A 110 -16.02 -3.30 -3.98
C VAL A 110 -15.82 -3.84 -5.40
N THR A 111 -16.44 -3.22 -6.40
CA THR A 111 -16.26 -3.61 -7.81
C THR A 111 -14.80 -3.46 -8.23
N ALA A 112 -14.11 -2.40 -7.82
CA ALA A 112 -12.72 -2.17 -8.17
C ALA A 112 -11.78 -3.24 -7.58
N VAL A 113 -12.08 -3.73 -6.37
CA VAL A 113 -11.37 -4.86 -5.76
C VAL A 113 -11.57 -6.12 -6.60
N VAL A 114 -12.79 -6.42 -7.02
CA VAL A 114 -13.08 -7.58 -7.88
C VAL A 114 -12.36 -7.47 -9.22
N CYS A 115 -12.41 -6.31 -9.88
CA CYS A 115 -11.67 -6.05 -11.13
C CYS A 115 -10.15 -6.25 -10.96
N PHE A 116 -9.59 -5.76 -9.85
CA PHE A 116 -8.17 -5.97 -9.55
C PHE A 116 -7.82 -7.46 -9.36
N LEU A 117 -8.68 -8.22 -8.68
CA LEU A 117 -8.48 -9.65 -8.51
C LEU A 117 -8.64 -10.43 -9.82
N ILE A 118 -9.51 -10.00 -10.73
CA ILE A 118 -9.62 -10.59 -12.09
C ILE A 118 -8.32 -10.41 -12.88
N ILE A 119 -7.69 -9.22 -12.77
CA ILE A 119 -6.42 -8.92 -13.45
C ILE A 119 -5.25 -9.64 -12.76
N THR A 120 -5.35 -9.88 -11.45
CA THR A 120 -4.35 -10.61 -10.68
C THR A 120 -4.44 -12.09 -11.01
N THR A 121 -3.44 -12.65 -11.70
CA THR A 121 -3.46 -14.08 -12.07
C THR A 121 -3.45 -15.00 -10.84
N PHE A 122 -4.45 -15.87 -10.72
CA PHE A 122 -4.48 -16.90 -9.67
C PHE A 122 -3.57 -18.05 -10.10
N GLY A 123 -2.76 -18.54 -9.16
CA GLY A 123 -1.90 -19.70 -9.37
C GLY A 123 -2.68 -20.99 -9.13
N THR A 124 -2.31 -22.04 -9.83
CA THR A 124 -2.81 -23.39 -9.58
C THR A 124 -1.64 -24.32 -9.32
N ASP A 125 -1.73 -25.12 -8.26
CA ASP A 125 -0.73 -26.12 -7.90
C ASP A 125 -1.43 -27.44 -7.58
N ALA A 126 -0.82 -28.55 -8.00
CA ALA A 126 -1.41 -29.88 -7.85
C ALA A 126 -1.59 -30.32 -6.39
N LYS A 127 -0.84 -29.73 -5.44
CA LYS A 127 -0.92 -30.03 -4.00
C LYS A 127 -1.70 -28.96 -3.23
N ALA A 128 -1.58 -27.70 -3.62
CA ALA A 128 -2.19 -26.57 -2.90
C ALA A 128 -3.54 -26.09 -3.48
N GLY A 129 -3.94 -26.58 -4.65
CA GLY A 129 -5.16 -26.11 -5.33
C GLY A 129 -4.98 -24.73 -5.96
N GLU A 130 -6.06 -23.94 -6.00
CA GLU A 130 -6.04 -22.56 -6.49
C GLU A 130 -5.64 -21.59 -5.37
N TYR A 131 -4.68 -20.71 -5.63
CA TYR A 131 -4.16 -19.76 -4.65
C TYR A 131 -3.85 -18.40 -5.25
N ILE A 132 -4.00 -17.37 -4.42
CA ILE A 132 -3.62 -16.01 -4.79
C ILE A 132 -2.17 -15.78 -4.37
N ARG A 133 -1.34 -15.38 -5.33
CA ARG A 133 0.06 -15.00 -5.05
C ARG A 133 0.07 -13.66 -4.33
N THR A 134 0.33 -13.69 -3.01
CA THR A 134 0.43 -12.50 -2.15
C THR A 134 1.44 -11.46 -2.65
N TYR A 135 2.43 -11.88 -3.43
CA TYR A 135 3.35 -10.99 -4.13
C TYR A 135 2.62 -9.90 -4.93
N TYR A 136 1.57 -10.25 -5.68
CA TYR A 136 0.79 -9.28 -6.47
C TYR A 136 -0.22 -8.48 -5.64
N LEU A 137 -0.56 -8.94 -4.44
CA LEU A 137 -1.41 -8.17 -3.53
C LEU A 137 -0.61 -7.10 -2.75
N GLY A 138 0.73 -7.23 -2.73
CA GLY A 138 1.64 -6.27 -2.13
C GLY A 138 2.09 -5.17 -3.09
N ALA A 139 3.28 -4.62 -2.86
CA ALA A 139 3.81 -3.49 -3.63
C ALA A 139 3.89 -3.74 -5.15
N ALA A 140 4.13 -4.98 -5.58
CA ALA A 140 4.27 -5.31 -7.00
C ALA A 140 2.98 -5.12 -7.80
N GLY A 141 1.80 -5.21 -7.16
CA GLY A 141 0.51 -4.99 -7.82
C GLY A 141 -0.05 -3.57 -7.69
N LEU A 142 0.69 -2.61 -7.12
CA LEU A 142 0.16 -1.26 -6.92
C LEU A 142 -0.23 -0.58 -8.24
N PHE A 143 0.58 -0.77 -9.28
CA PHE A 143 0.31 -0.14 -10.57
C PHE A 143 -0.92 -0.73 -11.26
N THR A 144 -1.09 -2.06 -11.20
CA THR A 144 -2.28 -2.73 -11.73
C THR A 144 -3.52 -2.41 -10.89
N ALA A 145 -3.38 -2.24 -9.57
CA ALA A 145 -4.43 -1.72 -8.71
C ALA A 145 -4.90 -0.33 -9.13
N PHE A 146 -3.98 0.60 -9.46
CA PHE A 146 -4.37 1.93 -9.94
C PHE A 146 -5.19 1.85 -11.23
N ILE A 147 -4.73 1.05 -12.19
CA ILE A 147 -5.43 0.88 -13.47
C ILE A 147 -6.83 0.29 -13.22
N ALA A 148 -6.94 -0.74 -12.37
CA ALA A 148 -8.21 -1.38 -12.06
C ALA A 148 -9.20 -0.41 -11.39
N ALA A 149 -8.73 0.38 -10.41
CA ALA A 149 -9.56 1.39 -9.74
C ALA A 149 -10.05 2.45 -10.71
N PHE A 150 -9.15 3.03 -11.52
CA PHE A 150 -9.53 4.06 -12.49
C PHE A 150 -10.49 3.53 -13.55
N ALA A 151 -10.19 2.36 -14.13
CA ALA A 151 -11.06 1.74 -15.11
C ALA A 151 -12.45 1.43 -14.54
N THR A 152 -12.55 1.06 -13.25
CA THR A 152 -13.85 0.77 -12.63
C THR A 152 -14.67 2.01 -12.33
N VAL A 153 -14.03 3.12 -11.96
CA VAL A 153 -14.75 4.36 -11.58
C VAL A 153 -15.16 5.18 -12.81
N GLU A 154 -14.42 5.08 -13.92
CA GLU A 154 -14.66 5.86 -15.14
C GLU A 154 -15.62 5.20 -16.14
N VAL A 155 -16.01 3.94 -15.90
CA VAL A 155 -16.95 3.16 -16.75
C VAL A 155 -18.33 3.13 -16.09
#